data_AF-A0A432SYI5-F1
#
_entry.id   AF-A0A432SYI5-F1
#
_cell.length_a   1.000
_cell.length_b   1.000
_cell.length_c   1.000
_cell.angle_alpha   90.00
_cell.angle_beta   90.00
_cell.angle_gamma   90.00
#
_symmetry.space_group_name_H-M   'P 1'
#
loop_
_entity.id
_entity.type
_entity.pdbx_description
1 polymer ?
#
loop_
_entity_poly.entity_id
_entity_poly.type
_entity_poly.pdbx_seq_one_letter_code
_entity_poly.pdbx_strand_id
1 'polypeptide(L)'
;MAKNTLLATHNASEKMVRLMLKIADRVHSKVGVFHRENQFPNTLSLKIEQHKVSKDYFREKINYYENNFSFWIAQSLNKLHDYTLRFIFPLIALFAFFIEVMIPSLEMYGKRKINRWYDRVNKIDNKISTITLQDAKTRREKLKKILGEIRGTDDISAKHMADFYTLQNQIVNILNALDKRIKVLHQGQKTF
;
A
#
# COMPACT_ATOMS: atom_id res chain seq x y z
N MET A 1 -21.28 -57.90 14.14
CA MET A 1 -20.07 -57.04 14.16
C MET A 1 -20.29 -55.92 15.18
N ALA A 2 -19.38 -55.76 16.14
CA ALA A 2 -19.44 -54.64 17.08
C ALA A 2 -19.24 -53.32 16.32
N LYS A 3 -20.15 -52.36 16.52
CA LYS A 3 -20.03 -51.01 15.97
C LYS A 3 -19.41 -50.13 17.04
N ASN A 4 -18.17 -49.71 16.82
CA ASN A 4 -17.46 -48.83 17.75
C ASN A 4 -17.69 -47.37 17.31
N THR A 5 -18.07 -46.50 18.25
CA THR A 5 -18.30 -45.08 17.97
C THR A 5 -17.53 -44.25 18.98
N LEU A 6 -16.73 -43.31 18.50
CA LEU A 6 -16.05 -42.33 19.35
C LEU A 6 -17.01 -41.17 19.60
N LEU A 7 -17.34 -40.93 20.86
CA LEU A 7 -18.19 -39.83 21.29
C LEU A 7 -17.36 -38.79 22.02
N ALA A 8 -17.64 -37.52 21.73
CA ALA A 8 -17.09 -36.37 22.44
C ALA A 8 -18.23 -35.44 22.83
N THR A 9 -18.01 -34.63 23.87
CA THR A 9 -18.98 -33.60 24.26
C THR A 9 -19.01 -32.48 23.22
N HIS A 10 -20.13 -31.76 23.12
CA HIS A 10 -20.26 -30.62 22.20
C HIS A 10 -19.25 -29.49 22.51
N ASN A 11 -18.82 -29.38 23.77
CA ASN A 11 -17.82 -28.40 24.23
C ASN A 11 -16.37 -28.89 24.12
N ALA A 12 -16.14 -30.08 23.54
CA ALA A 12 -14.79 -30.57 23.33
C ALA A 12 -14.04 -29.62 22.40
N SER A 13 -12.84 -29.19 22.81
CA SER A 13 -12.03 -28.31 21.97
C SER A 13 -11.68 -28.98 20.64
N GLU A 14 -11.64 -28.20 19.57
CA GLU A 14 -11.29 -28.66 18.22
C GLU A 14 -9.97 -29.45 18.18
N LYS A 15 -8.97 -28.97 18.92
CA LYS A 15 -7.65 -29.63 19.05
C LYS A 15 -7.77 -31.00 19.71
N MET A 16 -8.61 -31.14 20.74
CA MET A 16 -8.81 -32.40 21.43
C MET A 16 -9.48 -33.43 20.51
N VAL A 17 -10.55 -33.03 19.80
CA VAL A 17 -11.24 -33.90 18.85
C VAL A 17 -10.27 -34.39 17.75
N ARG A 18 -9.44 -33.50 17.22
CA ARG A 18 -8.43 -33.86 16.21
C ARG A 18 -7.36 -34.82 16.76
N LEU A 19 -6.90 -34.58 17.99
CA LEU A 19 -5.92 -35.45 18.64
C LEU A 19 -6.48 -36.85 18.86
N MET A 20 -7.70 -36.96 19.37
CA MET A 20 -8.37 -38.24 19.59
C MET A 20 -8.55 -39.01 18.29
N LEU A 21 -9.00 -38.35 17.22
CA LEU A 21 -9.11 -38.97 15.89
C LEU A 21 -7.77 -39.44 15.36
N LYS A 22 -6.70 -38.65 15.52
CA LYS A 22 -5.35 -39.03 15.11
C LYS A 22 -4.84 -40.25 15.86
N ILE A 23 -5.09 -40.34 17.17
CA ILE A 23 -4.71 -41.50 17.97
C ILE A 23 -5.55 -42.72 17.59
N ALA A 24 -6.87 -42.55 17.43
CA ALA A 24 -7.78 -43.61 17.00
C ALA A 24 -7.40 -44.17 15.63
N ASP A 25 -7.10 -43.31 14.66
CA ASP A 25 -6.61 -43.71 13.33
C ASP A 25 -5.26 -44.42 13.47
N ARG A 26 -4.31 -43.92 14.27
CA ARG A 26 -3.01 -44.59 14.48
C ARG A 26 -3.13 -46.00 15.08
N VAL A 27 -4.01 -46.18 16.07
CA VAL A 27 -4.11 -47.43 16.84
C VAL A 27 -5.01 -48.46 16.15
N HIS A 28 -6.14 -48.03 15.58
CA HIS A 28 -7.20 -48.93 15.11
C HIS A 28 -7.36 -49.01 13.58
N SER A 29 -6.68 -48.16 12.79
CA SER A 29 -6.79 -48.23 11.32
C SER A 29 -6.20 -49.52 10.73
N LYS A 30 -5.19 -50.09 11.39
CA LYS A 30 -4.52 -51.32 10.95
C LYS A 30 -5.39 -52.55 11.24
N VAL A 31 -5.13 -53.66 10.57
CA VAL A 31 -5.80 -54.94 10.90
C VAL A 31 -5.46 -55.36 12.32
N GLY A 32 -6.48 -55.70 13.11
CA GLY A 32 -6.33 -56.20 14.47
C GLY A 32 -7.13 -57.49 14.67
N VAL A 33 -6.92 -58.14 15.82
CA VAL A 33 -7.62 -59.40 16.17
C VAL A 33 -9.16 -59.24 16.15
N PHE A 34 -9.65 -58.02 16.43
CA PHE A 34 -11.07 -57.72 16.54
C PHE A 34 -11.61 -56.75 15.47
N HIS A 35 -10.79 -56.31 14.51
CA HIS A 35 -11.22 -55.35 13.48
C HIS A 35 -10.46 -55.50 12.16
N ARG A 36 -11.18 -55.25 11.06
CA ARG A 36 -10.61 -55.17 9.71
C ARG A 36 -9.94 -53.81 9.50
N GLU A 37 -9.06 -53.74 8.52
CA GLU A 37 -8.40 -52.49 8.13
C GLU A 37 -9.43 -51.40 7.80
N ASN A 38 -9.16 -50.17 8.24
CA ASN A 38 -10.02 -48.99 8.03
C ASN A 38 -11.47 -49.14 8.54
N GLN A 39 -11.75 -50.14 9.40
CA GLN A 39 -13.06 -50.32 9.99
C GLN A 39 -13.37 -49.30 11.10
N PHE A 40 -12.33 -48.71 11.72
CA PHE A 40 -12.45 -47.61 12.65
C PHE A 40 -11.14 -46.81 12.68
N PRO A 41 -11.17 -45.47 12.75
CA PRO A 41 -12.35 -44.59 12.73
C PRO A 41 -12.87 -44.35 11.29
N ASN A 42 -14.20 -44.32 11.09
CA ASN A 42 -14.83 -43.95 9.80
C ASN A 42 -16.19 -43.24 10.00
N THR A 43 -16.77 -42.73 8.91
CA THR A 43 -18.04 -41.99 8.91
C THR A 43 -19.24 -42.77 8.34
N LEU A 44 -19.05 -44.00 7.87
CA LEU A 44 -20.00 -44.75 7.02
C LEU A 44 -21.29 -45.19 7.74
N SER A 45 -21.38 -45.02 9.06
CA SER A 45 -22.56 -45.42 9.86
C SER A 45 -22.89 -44.43 10.97
N LEU A 46 -22.50 -43.16 10.81
CA LEU A 46 -22.77 -42.14 11.80
C LEU A 46 -24.28 -41.84 11.85
N LYS A 47 -24.91 -42.05 13.01
CA LYS A 47 -26.33 -41.70 13.27
C LYS A 47 -26.49 -40.37 14.02
N ILE A 48 -25.38 -39.78 14.42
CA ILE A 48 -25.31 -38.56 15.22
C ILE A 48 -24.63 -37.46 14.43
N GLU A 49 -24.80 -36.21 14.86
CA GLU A 49 -24.13 -35.09 14.22
C GLU A 49 -22.60 -35.21 14.34
N GLN A 50 -21.92 -35.05 13.21
CA GLN A 50 -20.47 -35.08 13.16
C GLN A 50 -19.88 -33.71 13.50
N HIS A 51 -18.95 -33.69 14.44
CA HIS A 51 -18.16 -32.51 14.78
C HIS A 51 -17.42 -31.96 13.55
N LYS A 52 -17.38 -30.63 13.37
CA LYS A 52 -16.77 -29.96 12.20
C LYS A 52 -15.35 -30.45 11.90
N VAL A 53 -14.48 -30.44 12.91
CA VAL A 53 -13.10 -30.90 12.80
C VAL A 53 -12.98 -32.37 12.36
N SER A 54 -13.94 -33.22 12.73
CA SER A 54 -13.94 -34.61 12.28
C SER A 54 -14.23 -34.70 10.79
N LYS A 55 -15.14 -33.88 10.25
CA LYS A 55 -15.39 -33.79 8.81
C LYS A 55 -14.12 -33.41 8.06
N ASP A 56 -13.42 -32.38 8.55
CA ASP A 56 -12.19 -31.89 7.93
C ASP A 56 -11.06 -32.94 8.02
N TYR A 57 -10.94 -33.63 9.15
CA TYR A 57 -9.95 -34.70 9.33
C TYR A 57 -10.13 -35.86 8.34
N PHE A 58 -11.37 -36.29 8.06
CA PHE A 58 -11.60 -37.36 7.08
C PHE A 58 -11.44 -36.91 5.62
N ARG A 59 -11.53 -35.60 5.34
CA ARG A 59 -11.20 -35.02 4.03
C ARG A 59 -9.69 -34.92 3.83
N GLU A 60 -8.98 -34.47 4.86
CA GLU A 60 -7.54 -34.30 4.88
C GLU A 60 -6.97 -34.80 6.22
N LYS A 61 -6.53 -36.07 6.23
CA LYS A 61 -6.07 -36.76 7.47
C LYS A 61 -4.82 -36.13 8.08
N ILE A 62 -3.94 -35.58 7.24
CA ILE A 62 -2.62 -35.11 7.63
C ILE A 62 -2.47 -33.68 7.15
N ASN A 63 -2.30 -32.74 8.09
CA ASN A 63 -1.90 -31.38 7.74
C ASN A 63 -0.39 -31.34 7.47
N TYR A 64 0.04 -30.43 6.59
CA TYR A 64 1.45 -30.21 6.26
C TYR A 64 2.38 -30.13 7.49
N TYR A 65 2.00 -29.36 8.53
CA TYR A 65 2.83 -29.22 9.73
C TYR A 65 2.80 -30.45 10.64
N GLU A 66 1.77 -31.30 10.56
CA GLU A 66 1.68 -32.50 11.39
C GLU A 66 2.64 -33.62 10.97
N ASN A 67 3.21 -33.53 9.77
CA ASN A 67 4.28 -34.43 9.30
C ASN A 67 5.64 -34.12 9.92
N ASN A 68 5.91 -32.85 10.20
CA ASN A 68 7.25 -32.39 10.58
C ASN A 68 7.35 -31.97 12.05
N PHE A 69 6.23 -31.69 12.71
CA PHE A 69 6.21 -31.14 14.06
C PHE A 69 5.33 -31.97 15.01
N SER A 70 5.56 -31.77 16.32
CA SER A 70 4.68 -32.31 17.35
C SER A 70 3.27 -31.74 17.20
N PHE A 71 2.27 -32.50 17.67
CA PHE A 71 0.85 -32.17 17.45
C PHE A 71 0.50 -30.72 17.86
N TRP A 72 0.93 -30.29 19.04
CA TRP A 72 0.60 -28.97 19.57
C TRP A 72 1.20 -27.83 18.74
N ILE A 73 2.46 -28.00 18.29
CA ILE A 73 3.14 -27.04 17.43
C ILE A 73 2.44 -26.99 16.08
N ALA A 74 2.14 -28.15 15.50
CA ALA A 74 1.43 -28.24 14.22
C ALA A 74 0.05 -27.56 14.27
N GLN A 75 -0.74 -27.74 15.32
CA GLN A 75 -2.05 -27.06 15.45
C GLN A 75 -1.91 -25.54 15.56
N SER A 76 -0.91 -25.07 16.30
CA SER A 76 -0.67 -23.62 16.44
C SER A 76 -0.20 -23.01 15.12
N LEU A 77 0.72 -23.66 14.39
CA LEU A 77 1.18 -23.21 13.08
C LEU A 77 0.09 -23.23 12.03
N ASN A 78 -0.75 -24.28 11.98
CA ASN A 78 -1.90 -24.33 11.08
C ASN A 78 -2.84 -23.15 11.29
N LYS A 79 -3.15 -22.84 12.55
CA LYS A 79 -4.03 -21.73 12.91
C LYS A 79 -3.41 -20.37 12.52
N LEU A 80 -2.10 -20.18 12.76
CA LEU A 80 -1.37 -18.97 12.34
C LEU A 80 -1.31 -18.82 10.82
N HIS A 81 -1.12 -19.92 10.09
CA HIS A 81 -1.12 -19.91 8.63
C HIS A 81 -2.49 -19.50 8.08
N ASP A 82 -3.58 -20.09 8.56
CA ASP A 82 -4.94 -19.73 8.15
C ASP A 82 -5.25 -18.25 8.48
N TYR A 83 -4.84 -17.76 9.65
CA TYR A 83 -5.00 -16.34 9.99
C TYR A 83 -4.18 -15.41 9.09
N THR A 84 -2.94 -15.78 8.81
CA THR A 84 -2.06 -14.99 7.92
C THR A 84 -2.69 -14.88 6.53
N LEU A 85 -3.16 -15.98 5.96
CA LEU A 85 -3.80 -15.97 4.65
C LEU A 85 -5.12 -15.21 4.64
N ARG A 86 -5.95 -15.36 5.68
CA ARG A 86 -7.28 -14.72 5.72
C ARG A 86 -7.21 -13.22 6.02
N PHE A 87 -6.27 -12.78 6.84
CA PHE A 87 -6.24 -11.40 7.36
C PHE A 87 -5.02 -10.60 6.88
N ILE A 88 -3.82 -11.16 6.96
CA ILE A 88 -2.60 -10.44 6.62
C ILE A 88 -2.49 -10.25 5.11
N PHE A 89 -2.82 -11.29 4.32
CA PHE A 89 -2.70 -11.20 2.87
C PHE A 89 -3.59 -10.10 2.25
N PRO A 90 -4.89 -9.99 2.57
CA PRO A 90 -5.72 -8.87 2.09
C PRO A 90 -5.22 -7.51 2.59
N LEU A 91 -4.69 -7.45 3.81
CA LEU A 91 -4.17 -6.21 4.37
C LEU A 91 -2.91 -5.73 3.63
N ILE A 92 -1.99 -6.65 3.31
CA ILE A 92 -0.81 -6.35 2.50
C ILE A 92 -1.23 -5.88 1.10
N ALA A 93 -2.17 -6.57 0.47
CA ALA A 93 -2.69 -6.19 -0.84
C ALA A 93 -3.31 -4.77 -0.81
N LEU A 94 -4.06 -4.46 0.25
CA LEU A 94 -4.63 -3.14 0.47
C LEU A 94 -3.54 -2.06 0.61
N PHE A 95 -2.52 -2.30 1.43
CA PHE A 95 -1.40 -1.37 1.57
C PHE A 95 -0.63 -1.17 0.26
N ALA A 96 -0.42 -2.24 -0.51
CA ALA A 96 0.22 -2.15 -1.82
C ALA A 96 -0.55 -1.22 -2.75
N PHE A 97 -1.88 -1.35 -2.81
CA PHE A 97 -2.74 -0.46 -3.58
C PHE A 97 -2.60 1.01 -3.14
N PHE A 98 -2.59 1.28 -1.83
CA PHE A 98 -2.43 2.64 -1.34
C PHE A 98 -1.06 3.23 -1.71
N ILE A 99 0.02 2.46 -1.61
CA ILE A 99 1.37 2.92 -1.99
C ILE A 99 1.40 3.27 -3.48
N GLU A 100 0.83 2.42 -4.33
CA GLU A 100 0.75 2.61 -5.78
C GLU A 100 -0.01 3.88 -6.15
N VAL A 101 -1.05 4.24 -5.40
CA VAL A 101 -1.83 5.48 -5.64
C VAL A 101 -1.18 6.72 -5.01
N MET A 102 -0.63 6.58 -3.80
CA MET A 102 -0.05 7.69 -3.03
C MET A 102 1.20 8.28 -3.69
N ILE A 103 2.14 7.43 -4.12
CA ILE A 103 3.43 7.88 -4.66
C ILE A 103 3.23 8.78 -5.91
N PRO A 104 2.48 8.36 -6.94
CA PRO A 104 2.22 9.21 -8.11
C PRO A 104 1.45 10.49 -7.77
N SER A 105 0.55 10.43 -6.78
CA SER A 105 -0.24 11.58 -6.35
C SER A 105 0.65 12.68 -5.77
N LEU A 106 1.66 12.32 -4.97
CA LEU A 106 2.65 13.26 -4.45
C LEU A 106 3.47 13.92 -5.57
N GLU A 107 3.86 13.15 -6.59
CA GLU A 107 4.55 13.71 -7.77
C GLU A 107 3.66 14.70 -8.55
N MET A 108 2.37 14.37 -8.73
CA MET A 108 1.43 15.27 -9.38
C MET A 108 1.21 16.56 -8.59
N TYR A 109 1.25 16.52 -7.27
CA TYR A 109 1.15 17.71 -6.43
C TYR A 109 2.34 18.66 -6.66
N GLY A 110 3.57 18.12 -6.64
CA GLY A 110 4.80 18.88 -6.93
C GLY A 110 4.76 19.54 -8.31
N LYS A 111 4.46 18.76 -9.36
CA LYS A 111 4.32 19.27 -10.74
C LYS A 111 3.26 20.38 -10.84
N ARG A 112 2.09 20.19 -10.24
CA ARG A 112 1.00 21.20 -10.26
C ARG A 112 1.40 22.50 -9.55
N LYS A 113 2.21 22.43 -8.49
CA LYS A 113 2.70 23.63 -7.80
C LYS A 113 3.63 24.44 -8.71
N ILE A 114 4.60 23.79 -9.34
CA ILE A 114 5.55 24.43 -10.25
C ILE A 114 4.84 25.02 -11.48
N ASN A 115 3.93 24.26 -12.10
CA ASN A 115 3.16 24.73 -13.25
C ASN A 115 2.34 26.01 -12.94
N ARG A 116 1.73 26.10 -11.75
CA ARG A 116 1.00 27.32 -11.35
C ARG A 116 1.89 28.55 -11.32
N TRP A 117 3.15 28.42 -10.92
CA TRP A 117 4.08 29.55 -10.95
C TRP A 117 4.53 29.88 -12.37
N TYR A 118 4.80 28.87 -13.20
CA TYR A 118 5.04 29.07 -14.64
C TYR A 118 3.92 29.86 -15.30
N ASP A 119 2.66 29.50 -15.05
CA ASP A 119 1.49 30.21 -15.58
C ASP A 119 1.46 31.68 -15.13
N ARG A 120 1.82 31.95 -13.86
CA ARG A 120 1.89 33.33 -13.32
C ARG A 120 3.01 34.13 -13.98
N VAL A 121 4.17 33.52 -14.22
CA VAL A 121 5.33 34.17 -14.85
C VAL A 121 5.06 34.44 -16.33
N ASN A 122 4.54 33.45 -17.08
CA ASN A 122 4.21 33.59 -18.50
C ASN A 122 3.17 34.69 -18.76
N LYS A 123 2.21 34.90 -17.84
CA LYS A 123 1.27 36.03 -17.95
C LYS A 123 1.96 37.39 -17.91
N ILE A 124 3.11 37.50 -17.24
CA ILE A 124 3.87 38.75 -17.07
C ILE A 124 4.89 38.97 -18.21
N ASP A 125 5.39 37.89 -18.82
CA ASP A 125 6.45 37.88 -19.84
C ASP A 125 6.03 38.45 -21.23
N ASN A 126 4.80 38.97 -21.36
CA ASN A 126 4.28 39.40 -22.65
C ASN A 126 4.83 40.77 -23.12
N LYS A 127 5.46 40.83 -24.30
CA LYS A 127 5.79 42.05 -25.06
C LYS A 127 6.60 43.11 -24.30
N ILE A 128 7.68 42.69 -23.61
CA ILE A 128 8.56 43.59 -22.82
C ILE A 128 9.15 44.76 -23.63
N SER A 129 9.30 44.60 -24.94
CA SER A 129 9.84 45.67 -25.82
C SER A 129 8.89 46.86 -26.00
N THR A 130 7.58 46.68 -25.90
CA THR A 130 6.57 47.71 -26.23
C THR A 130 5.85 48.29 -25.02
N ILE A 131 6.26 47.93 -23.80
CA ILE A 131 5.59 48.39 -22.57
C ILE A 131 6.00 49.82 -22.18
N THR A 132 5.07 50.49 -21.48
CA THR A 132 5.31 51.79 -20.85
C THR A 132 6.21 51.66 -19.62
N LEU A 133 6.77 52.78 -19.16
CA LEU A 133 7.63 52.82 -17.98
C LEU A 133 6.90 52.37 -16.71
N GLN A 134 5.64 52.80 -16.55
CA GLN A 134 4.83 52.45 -15.38
C GLN A 134 4.46 50.96 -15.37
N ASP A 135 4.13 50.40 -16.53
CA ASP A 135 3.88 48.97 -16.67
C ASP A 135 5.14 48.15 -16.40
N ALA A 136 6.31 48.60 -16.89
CA ALA A 136 7.58 47.93 -16.64
C ALA A 136 7.91 47.84 -15.14
N LYS A 137 7.76 48.95 -14.41
CA LYS A 137 7.93 48.98 -12.95
C LYS A 137 6.95 48.06 -12.23
N THR A 138 5.67 48.11 -12.62
CA THR A 138 4.61 47.27 -12.01
C THR A 138 4.86 45.79 -12.21
N ARG A 139 5.23 45.37 -13.43
CA ARG A 139 5.55 43.98 -13.77
C ARG A 139 6.78 43.48 -13.02
N ARG A 140 7.80 44.34 -12.89
CA ARG A 140 9.01 44.03 -12.13
C ARG A 140 8.70 43.74 -10.66
N GLU A 141 7.91 44.56 -10.00
CA GLU A 141 7.54 44.34 -8.60
C GLU A 141 6.70 43.07 -8.42
N LYS A 142 5.77 42.78 -9.35
CA LYS A 142 5.03 41.51 -9.37
C LYS A 142 5.95 40.29 -9.48
N LEU A 143 6.94 40.33 -10.39
CA LEU A 143 7.92 39.25 -10.56
C LEU A 143 8.82 39.08 -9.33
N LYS A 144 9.25 40.17 -8.69
CA LYS A 144 10.01 40.11 -7.42
C LYS A 144 9.21 39.44 -6.32
N LYS A 145 7.92 39.78 -6.19
CA LYS A 145 7.04 39.14 -5.21
C LYS A 145 6.91 37.63 -5.47
N ILE A 146 6.71 37.23 -6.73
CA ILE A 146 6.66 35.81 -7.12
C ILE A 146 8.00 35.11 -6.80
N LEU A 147 9.14 35.73 -7.11
CA LEU A 147 10.46 35.15 -6.81
C LEU A 147 10.67 34.96 -5.30
N GLY A 148 10.22 35.92 -4.48
CA GLY A 148 10.24 35.80 -3.02
C GLY A 148 9.38 34.65 -2.52
N GLU A 149 8.15 34.52 -3.03
CA GLU A 149 7.24 33.39 -2.71
C GLU A 149 7.88 32.03 -3.07
N ILE A 150 8.51 31.94 -4.24
CA ILE A 150 9.18 30.72 -4.71
C ILE A 150 10.39 30.38 -3.84
N ARG A 151 11.26 31.35 -3.55
CA ARG A 151 12.49 31.12 -2.76
C ARG A 151 12.22 30.83 -1.29
N GLY A 152 11.11 31.30 -0.74
CA GLY A 152 10.68 30.97 0.62
C GLY A 152 9.96 29.62 0.74
N THR A 153 9.93 28.82 -0.33
CA THR A 153 9.28 27.52 -0.33
C THR A 153 10.30 26.39 -0.22
N ASP A 154 10.21 25.61 0.86
CA ASP A 154 11.11 24.46 1.12
C ASP A 154 10.50 23.09 0.76
N ASP A 155 9.24 23.03 0.32
CA ASP A 155 8.49 21.77 0.12
C ASP A 155 8.67 21.12 -1.27
N ILE A 156 9.72 21.50 -2.01
CA ILE A 156 9.97 20.97 -3.36
C ILE A 156 10.77 19.66 -3.26
N SER A 157 10.22 18.56 -3.76
CA SER A 157 10.93 17.29 -3.86
C SER A 157 12.17 17.42 -4.76
N ALA A 158 13.26 16.73 -4.41
CA ALA A 158 14.51 16.70 -5.17
C ALA A 158 14.30 16.38 -6.67
N LYS A 159 13.31 15.53 -7.00
CA LYS A 159 12.94 15.16 -8.37
C LYS A 159 12.54 16.36 -9.24
N HIS A 160 12.06 17.45 -8.62
CA HIS A 160 11.58 18.64 -9.31
C HIS A 160 12.51 19.85 -9.16
N MET A 161 13.67 19.69 -8.53
CA MET A 161 14.61 20.80 -8.32
C MET A 161 15.14 21.39 -9.62
N ALA A 162 15.35 20.57 -10.65
CA ALA A 162 15.77 21.06 -11.97
C ALA A 162 14.76 22.04 -12.58
N ASP A 163 13.47 21.68 -12.58
CA ASP A 163 12.39 22.53 -13.08
C ASP A 163 12.26 23.80 -12.23
N PHE A 164 12.39 23.65 -10.91
CA PHE A 164 12.32 24.74 -9.95
C PHE A 164 13.44 25.77 -10.16
N TYR A 165 14.69 25.33 -10.34
CA TYR A 165 15.82 26.23 -10.65
C TYR A 165 15.67 26.88 -12.03
N THR A 166 15.17 26.13 -13.02
CA THR A 166 14.89 26.66 -14.36
C THR A 166 13.91 27.84 -14.29
N LEU A 167 12.82 27.68 -13.54
CA LEU A 167 11.84 28.73 -13.32
C LEU A 167 12.45 29.97 -12.64
N GLN A 168 13.26 29.78 -11.60
CA GLN A 168 13.95 30.88 -10.92
C GLN A 168 14.86 31.65 -11.87
N ASN A 169 15.64 30.93 -12.69
CA ASN A 169 16.53 31.53 -13.68
C ASN A 169 15.75 32.32 -14.75
N GLN A 170 14.63 31.78 -15.24
CA GLN A 170 13.76 32.49 -16.17
C GLN A 170 13.24 33.81 -15.56
N ILE A 171 12.78 33.79 -14.31
CA ILE A 171 12.31 35.01 -13.62
C ILE A 171 13.44 36.04 -13.51
N VAL A 172 14.66 35.62 -13.14
CA VAL A 172 15.82 36.50 -13.05
C VAL A 172 16.16 37.12 -14.41
N ASN A 173 16.10 36.34 -15.49
CA ASN A 173 16.34 36.84 -16.84
C ASN A 173 15.30 37.90 -17.27
N ILE A 174 14.03 37.66 -16.96
CA ILE A 174 12.95 38.61 -17.25
C ILE A 174 13.13 39.90 -16.42
N LEU A 175 13.50 39.78 -15.15
CA LEU A 175 13.80 40.94 -14.28
C LEU A 175 14.94 41.78 -14.87
N ASN A 176 16.02 41.14 -15.32
CA ASN A 176 17.14 41.81 -15.97
C ASN A 176 16.72 42.54 -17.26
N ALA A 177 15.85 41.93 -18.07
CA ALA A 177 15.30 42.55 -19.27
C ALA A 177 14.43 43.77 -18.95
N LEU A 178 13.58 43.68 -17.93
CA LEU A 178 12.77 44.81 -17.43
C LEU A 178 13.64 45.94 -16.91
N ASP A 179 14.69 45.65 -16.13
CA ASP A 179 15.61 46.66 -15.60
C ASP A 179 16.35 47.40 -16.72
N LYS A 180 16.79 46.68 -17.76
CA LYS A 180 17.37 47.30 -18.97
C LYS A 180 16.36 48.23 -19.66
N ARG A 181 15.11 47.78 -19.84
CA ARG A 181 14.06 48.58 -20.49
C ARG A 181 13.70 49.83 -19.68
N ILE A 182 13.60 49.73 -18.36
CA ILE A 182 13.34 50.85 -17.46
C ILE A 182 14.44 51.91 -17.56
N LYS A 183 15.72 51.49 -17.62
CA LYS A 183 16.85 52.42 -17.81
C LYS A 183 16.75 53.19 -19.13
N VAL A 184 16.47 52.50 -20.23
CA VAL A 184 16.30 53.13 -21.56
C VAL A 184 15.14 54.13 -21.56
N LEU A 185 13.99 53.75 -20.99
CA LEU A 185 12.83 54.64 -20.90
C LEU A 185 13.06 55.85 -19.97
N HIS A 186 13.86 55.71 -18.90
CA HIS A 186 14.26 56.84 -18.04
C HIS A 186 15.21 57.82 -18.74
N GLN A 187 16.12 57.32 -19.58
CA GLN A 187 17.06 58.18 -20.31
C GLN A 187 16.36 58.98 -21.42
N GLY A 188 15.42 58.36 -22.15
CA GLY A 188 14.64 59.05 -23.19
C GLY A 188 13.67 60.12 -22.66
N GLN A 189 13.30 60.07 -21.37
CA GLN A 189 12.49 61.10 -20.71
C GLN A 189 13.30 62.30 -20.20
N LYS A 190 14.64 62.21 -20.12
CA LYS A 190 15.51 63.31 -19.65
C LYS A 190 16.04 64.20 -20.79
N THR A 191 15.75 63.85 -22.05
CA THR A 191 16.23 64.54 -23.27
C THR A 191 15.17 65.40 -23.95
N PHE A 192 14.06 65.69 -23.26
CA PHE A 192 13.03 66.65 -23.68
C PHE A 192 12.83 67.69 -22.60
#